data_AF-A0A494RE50-F1
#
_entry.id   AF-A0A494RE50-F1
#
_cell.length_a   1.000
_cell.length_b   1.000
_cell.length_c   1.000
_cell.angle_alpha   90.00
_cell.angle_beta   90.00
_cell.angle_gamma   90.00
#
_symmetry.space_group_name_H-M   'P 1'
#
loop_
_entity.id
_entity.type
_entity.pdbx_description
1 polymer ?
#
loop_
_entity_poly.entity_id
_entity_poly.type
_entity_poly.pdbx_seq_one_letter_code
_entity_poly.pdbx_strand_id
1 'polypeptide(L)'
;MTFTEQLNAFFTTPASRTKLITLRNIWQRPYGREPLSVPGEYGVSLDLLRAHLAKVNPSLIRFVEAILESGLNLDAVLIFPLSIPMTRLPITTR
;
A
#
# COMPACT_ATOMS: atom_id res chain seq x y z
N MET A 1 13.71 9.28 14.05
CA MET A 1 13.26 8.84 12.71
C MET A 1 11.77 9.07 12.63
N THR A 2 11.29 9.86 11.68
CA THR A 2 9.87 10.14 11.47
C THR A 2 9.20 9.03 10.65
N PHE A 3 7.88 8.91 10.72
CA PHE A 3 7.11 7.97 9.89
C PHE A 3 7.37 8.21 8.39
N THR A 4 7.50 9.47 7.98
CA THR A 4 7.82 9.83 6.59
C THR A 4 9.23 9.39 6.18
N GLU A 5 10.21 9.47 7.07
CA GLU A 5 11.56 8.95 6.81
C GLU A 5 11.56 7.42 6.68
N GLN A 6 10.78 6.70 7.49
CA GLN A 6 10.63 5.25 7.39
C GLN A 6 9.92 4.84 6.09
N LEU A 7 8.84 5.53 5.72
CA LEU A 7 8.18 5.34 4.42
C LEU A 7 9.15 5.56 3.26
N ASN A 8 9.92 6.65 3.28
CA ASN A 8 10.85 6.97 2.21
C ASN A 8 12.00 5.97 2.10
N ALA A 9 12.48 5.45 3.24
CA ALA A 9 13.50 4.40 3.29
C ALA A 9 12.97 3.04 2.79
N PHE A 10 11.70 2.74 3.02
CA PHE A 10 11.08 1.49 2.58
C PHE A 10 10.66 1.55 1.09
N PHE A 11 10.20 2.71 0.61
CA PHE A 11 9.72 2.92 -0.76
C PHE A 11 10.74 3.66 -1.64
N THR A 12 11.99 3.18 -1.65
CA THR A 12 13.10 3.79 -2.39
C THR A 12 13.07 3.48 -3.89
N THR A 13 12.54 2.32 -4.28
CA THR A 13 12.56 1.85 -5.68
C THR A 13 11.25 2.16 -6.42
N PRO A 14 11.29 2.39 -7.75
CA PRO A 14 10.07 2.54 -8.56
C PRO A 14 9.11 1.36 -8.41
N ALA A 15 9.64 0.13 -8.34
CA ALA A 15 8.84 -1.08 -8.17
C ALA A 15 8.08 -1.11 -6.83
N SER A 16 8.73 -0.75 -5.72
CA SER A 16 8.08 -0.67 -4.40
C SER A 16 6.99 0.40 -4.36
N ARG A 17 7.20 1.55 -5.03
CA ARG A 17 6.20 2.61 -5.17
C ARG A 17 5.00 2.17 -6.00
N THR A 18 5.22 1.46 -7.10
CA THR A 18 4.12 0.91 -7.92
C THR A 18 3.27 -0.09 -7.12
N LYS A 19 3.90 -0.94 -6.30
CA LYS A 19 3.19 -1.87 -5.41
C LYS A 19 2.37 -1.13 -4.36
N LEU A 20 2.92 -0.08 -3.76
CA LEU A 20 2.20 0.78 -2.81
C LEU A 20 0.98 1.46 -3.44
N ILE A 21 1.14 2.03 -4.64
CA ILE A 21 0.04 2.69 -5.38
C ILE A 21 -1.04 1.67 -5.72
N THR A 22 -0.65 0.48 -6.20
CA THR A 22 -1.59 -0.60 -6.52
C THR A 22 -2.38 -1.02 -5.27
N LEU A 23 -1.69 -1.22 -4.14
CA LEU A 23 -2.31 -1.58 -2.87
C LEU A 23 -3.29 -0.51 -2.38
N ARG A 24 -2.91 0.77 -2.48
CA ARG A 24 -3.80 1.90 -2.15
C ARG A 24 -5.00 2.01 -3.07
N ASN A 25 -4.83 1.76 -4.37
CA ASN A 25 -5.94 1.76 -5.31
C ASN A 25 -6.95 0.65 -5.00
N ILE A 26 -6.49 -0.51 -4.54
CA ILE A 26 -7.38 -1.59 -4.07
C ILE A 26 -8.16 -1.12 -2.83
N TRP A 27 -7.48 -0.46 -1.88
CA TRP A 27 -8.07 0.03 -0.64
C TRP A 27 -9.04 1.21 -0.81
N GLN A 28 -8.70 2.20 -1.64
CA GLN A 28 -9.48 3.42 -1.83
C GLN A 28 -10.67 3.25 -2.77
N ARG A 29 -10.76 2.14 -3.50
CA ARG A 29 -11.92 1.83 -4.34
C ARG A 29 -13.15 1.66 -3.45
N PRO A 30 -14.25 2.39 -3.70
CA PRO A 30 -15.48 2.29 -2.91
C PRO A 30 -15.96 0.85 -2.72
N TYR A 31 -15.96 0.06 -3.80
CA TYR A 31 -16.34 -1.35 -3.82
C TYR A 31 -15.27 -2.31 -3.29
N GLY A 32 -14.03 -1.85 -3.13
CA GLY A 32 -12.92 -2.63 -2.56
C GLY A 32 -12.85 -2.54 -1.04
N ARG A 33 -13.47 -1.51 -0.44
CA ARG A 33 -13.38 -1.21 0.99
C ARG A 33 -14.34 -2.06 1.83
N GLU A 34 -15.58 -2.21 1.37
CA GLU A 34 -16.62 -3.05 2.01
C GLU A 34 -16.14 -4.48 2.36
N PRO A 35 -15.46 -5.23 1.46
CA PRO A 35 -15.00 -6.59 1.78
C PRO A 35 -13.73 -6.63 2.64
N LEU A 36 -13.11 -5.48 2.96
CA LEU A 36 -11.82 -5.39 3.66
C LEU A 36 -11.92 -4.79 5.07
N SER A 37 -13.06 -4.19 5.40
CA SER A 37 -13.38 -3.68 6.72
C SER A 37 -14.35 -4.63 7.45
N VAL A 38 -14.04 -4.98 8.70
CA VAL A 38 -14.98 -5.71 9.56
C VAL A 38 -15.88 -4.71 10.28
N PRO A 39 -17.22 -4.91 10.29
CA PRO A 39 -18.12 -4.04 11.03
C PRO A 39 -17.77 -4.02 12.53
N GLY A 40 -17.47 -2.83 13.07
CA GLY A 40 -17.11 -2.65 14.48
C GLY A 40 -15.60 -2.65 14.77
N GLU A 41 -14.77 -2.92 13.77
CA GLU A 41 -13.31 -2.78 13.88
C GLU A 41 -12.82 -1.52 13.14
N TYR A 42 -11.74 -0.93 13.65
CA TYR A 42 -11.08 0.19 13.01
C TYR A 42 -9.90 -0.30 12.18
N GLY A 43 -9.88 0.06 10.89
CA GLY A 43 -8.75 -0.18 10.01
C GLY A 43 -8.93 -1.37 9.05
N VAL A 44 -7.82 -1.86 8.54
CA VAL A 44 -7.77 -2.94 7.54
C VAL A 44 -7.70 -4.29 8.25
N SER A 45 -8.66 -5.17 7.99
CA SER A 45 -8.54 -6.55 8.44
C SER A 45 -7.48 -7.28 7.60
N LEU A 46 -6.39 -7.69 8.25
CA LEU A 46 -5.26 -8.34 7.59
C LEU A 46 -5.66 -9.66 6.91
N ASP A 47 -6.54 -10.44 7.54
CA ASP A 47 -7.02 -11.71 7.00
C ASP A 47 -7.89 -11.49 5.75
N LEU A 48 -8.80 -10.51 5.79
CA LEU A 48 -9.61 -10.14 4.62
C LEU A 48 -8.75 -9.57 3.50
N LEU A 49 -7.77 -8.74 3.83
CA LEU A 49 -6.82 -8.19 2.86
C LEU A 49 -6.01 -9.31 2.21
N ARG A 50 -5.46 -10.25 2.98
CA ARG A 50 -4.72 -11.40 2.45
C ARG A 50 -5.59 -12.25 1.53
N ALA A 51 -6.83 -12.55 1.94
CA ALA A 51 -7.77 -13.32 1.14
C ALA A 51 -8.14 -12.60 -0.17
N HIS A 52 -8.29 -11.28 -0.14
CA HIS A 52 -8.56 -10.47 -1.34
C HIS A 52 -7.34 -10.39 -2.26
N LEU A 53 -6.15 -10.14 -1.71
CA LEU A 53 -4.90 -10.08 -2.47
C LEU A 53 -4.57 -11.45 -3.10
N ALA A 54 -4.89 -12.56 -2.44
CA ALA A 54 -4.72 -13.90 -3.03
C ALA A 54 -5.53 -14.07 -4.33
N LYS A 55 -6.70 -13.43 -4.43
CA LYS A 55 -7.57 -13.49 -5.62
C LYS A 55 -7.16 -12.48 -6.70
N VAL A 56 -6.73 -11.28 -6.31
CA VAL A 56 -6.46 -10.17 -7.25
C VAL A 56 -5.00 -10.13 -7.68
N ASN A 57 -4.07 -10.19 -6.73
CA ASN A 57 -2.64 -10.14 -7.01
C ASN A 57 -1.82 -10.72 -5.83
N PRO A 58 -1.47 -12.01 -5.87
CA PRO A 58 -0.76 -12.68 -4.77
C PRO A 58 0.65 -12.11 -4.54
N SER A 59 1.25 -11.42 -5.52
CA SER A 59 2.56 -10.78 -5.37
C SER A 59 2.56 -9.61 -4.37
N LEU A 60 1.38 -9.06 -4.04
CA LEU A 60 1.21 -8.02 -3.04
C LEU A 60 1.17 -8.57 -1.60
N ILE A 61 0.94 -9.87 -1.41
CA ILE A 61 0.90 -10.47 -0.06
C ILE A 61 2.28 -10.35 0.61
N ARG A 62 3.34 -10.79 -0.08
CA ARG A 62 4.72 -10.65 0.42
C ARG A 62 5.13 -9.19 0.66
N PHE A 63 4.50 -8.27 -0.08
CA PHE A 63 4.75 -6.84 0.08
C PHE A 63 4.08 -6.28 1.34
N VAL A 64 2.84 -6.70 1.63
CA VAL A 64 2.17 -6.36 2.89
C VAL A 64 2.92 -6.94 4.09
N GLU A 65 3.40 -8.18 3.98
CA GLU A 65 4.21 -8.81 5.03
C GLU A 65 5.52 -8.04 5.28
N ALA A 66 6.22 -7.64 4.23
CA ALA A 66 7.41 -6.81 4.36
C ALA A 66 7.12 -5.44 5.03
N ILE A 67 5.94 -4.85 4.79
CA ILE A 67 5.52 -3.62 5.49
C ILE A 67 5.31 -3.89 6.98
N LEU A 68 4.66 -4.99 7.35
CA LEU A 68 4.46 -5.36 8.74
C LEU A 68 5.78 -5.67 9.45
N GLU A 69 6.69 -6.40 8.80
CA GLU A 69 8.03 -6.71 9.31
C GLU A 69 8.89 -5.45 9.50
N SER A 70 8.66 -4.40 8.71
CA SER A 70 9.35 -3.12 8.87
C SER A 70 8.88 -2.30 10.09
N GLY A 71 7.83 -2.75 10.78
CA GLY A 71 7.23 -2.03 11.90
C GLY A 71 6.34 -0.84 11.47
N LEU A 72 6.09 -0.67 10.18
CA LEU A 72 5.18 0.35 9.65
C LEU A 72 3.72 -0.06 9.89
N ASN A 73 2.91 0.87 10.38
CA ASN A 73 1.48 0.66 10.51
C ASN A 73 0.81 0.67 9.12
N LEU A 74 0.12 -0.43 8.78
CA LEU A 74 -0.49 -0.62 7.47
C LEU A 74 -1.57 0.42 7.17
N ASP A 75 -2.44 0.74 8.12
CA ASP A 75 -3.47 1.78 7.96
C ASP A 75 -2.84 3.14 7.68
N ALA A 76 -1.79 3.50 8.41
CA ALA A 76 -1.05 4.71 8.15
C ALA A 76 -0.44 4.71 6.74
N VAL A 77 0.14 3.59 6.30
CA VAL A 77 0.68 3.43 4.94
C VAL A 77 -0.41 3.58 3.87
N LEU A 78 -1.65 3.18 4.15
CA LEU A 78 -2.76 3.23 3.20
C LEU A 78 -3.48 4.59 3.17
N ILE A 79 -3.46 5.34 4.28
CA ILE A 79 -4.15 6.63 4.44
C ILE A 79 -3.23 7.82 4.18
N PHE A 80 -1.92 7.71 4.47
CA PHE A 80 -1.01 8.86 4.44
C PHE A 80 -0.92 9.49 3.04
N PRO A 81 -1.14 10.80 2.85
CA PRO A 81 -1.00 11.43 1.54
C PRO A 81 0.45 11.25 1.03
N LEU A 82 0.63 10.62 -0.13
CA LEU A 82 1.96 10.45 -0.72
C LEU A 82 2.47 11.81 -1.19
N SER A 83 3.38 12.42 -0.42
CA SER A 83 4.15 13.59 -0.87
C SER A 83 5.31 13.22 -1.81
N ILE A 84 5.54 11.93 -2.05
CA ILE A 84 6.62 11.46 -2.92
C ILE A 84 6.22 11.80 -4.36
N PRO A 85 6.93 12.70 -5.05
CA PRO A 85 6.69 12.94 -6.46
C PRO A 85 6.89 11.60 -7.16
N MET A 86 5.85 11.11 -7.85
CA MET A 86 6.13 10.22 -8.98
C MET A 86 7.10 11.02 -9.83
N THR A 87 8.29 10.48 -10.06
CA THR A 87 9.20 11.00 -11.08
C THR A 87 8.37 11.12 -12.35
N ARG A 88 7.83 12.32 -12.60
CA ARG A 88 7.49 12.83 -13.92
C ARG A 88 8.82 13.02 -14.61
N LEU A 89 9.54 11.94 -14.87
CA LEU A 89 10.45 11.99 -15.99
C LEU A 89 9.51 12.18 -17.19
N PRO A 90 9.62 13.30 -17.92
CA PRO A 90 8.87 13.43 -19.16
C PRO A 90 9.20 12.21 -20.00
N ILE A 91 8.19 11.59 -20.60
CA ILE A 91 8.40 10.58 -21.63
C ILE A 91 9.13 11.32 -22.75
N THR A 92 10.46 11.27 -22.76
CA THR A 92 11.27 11.71 -23.90
C THR A 92 10.99 10.68 -24.98
N THR A 93 9.99 10.95 -25.80
CA THR A 93 9.82 10.34 -27.11
C THR A 93 11.03 10.80 -27.93
N ARG A 94 11.92 9.86 -28.22
CA ARG A 94 12.97 10.02 -29.21
C ARG A 94 12.43 9.61 -30.57
#